data_AF-A0A5B9DFB4-F1
#
_entry.id   AF-A0A5B9DFB4-F1
#
_cell.length_a   1.000
_cell.length_b   1.000
_cell.length_c   1.000
_cell.angle_alpha   90.00
_cell.angle_beta   90.00
_cell.angle_gamma   90.00
#
_symmetry.space_group_name_H-M   'P 1'
#
loop_
_entity.id
_entity.type
_entity.pdbx_description
1 polymer ?
#
loop_
_entity_poly.entity_id
_entity_poly.type
_entity_poly.pdbx_seq_one_letter_code
_entity_poly.pdbx_strand_id
1 'polypeptide(L)'
;MNWKRFFFSIPLGMLMGVFCIIGLSQRIPTGGVDPSNSIYLWGAWYERVIMGVMIGFAGELVIFKSKRNLFNAFLRGAILGLFTSAGFAFFQQFIDLTFFLTGIIFGGIIDIIATFVSRDKID
;
A
#
# COMPACT_ATOMS: atom_id res chain seq x y z
N MET A 1 1.52 7.54 18.58
CA MET A 1 1.75 7.74 17.13
C MET A 1 3.23 8.01 16.88
N ASN A 2 3.87 7.27 15.96
CA ASN A 2 5.31 7.40 15.73
C ASN A 2 5.58 8.21 14.45
N TRP A 3 5.87 9.50 14.59
CA TRP A 3 6.01 10.42 13.44
C TRP A 3 7.06 9.97 12.42
N LYS A 4 8.17 9.38 12.88
CA LYS A 4 9.20 8.80 11.99
C LYS A 4 8.57 7.76 11.05
N ARG A 5 7.78 6.84 11.59
CA ARG A 5 7.12 5.77 10.83
C ARG A 5 6.17 6.34 9.78
N PHE A 6 5.36 7.32 10.16
CA PHE A 6 4.38 7.96 9.28
C PHE A 6 5.05 8.68 8.10
N PHE A 7 6.10 9.46 8.37
CA PHE A 7 6.84 10.15 7.33
C PHE A 7 7.61 9.21 6.39
N PHE A 8 7.98 8.00 6.83
CA PHE A 8 8.64 7.01 5.98
C PHE A 8 7.66 6.15 5.17
N SER A 9 6.48 5.84 5.71
CA SER A 9 5.52 4.96 5.04
C SER A 9 4.83 5.62 3.84
N ILE A 10 4.65 6.95 3.86
CA ILE A 10 4.03 7.70 2.75
C ILE A 10 4.92 7.68 1.48
N PRO A 11 6.21 8.08 1.52
CA PRO A 11 7.10 8.00 0.36
C PRO A 11 7.25 6.57 -0.16
N LEU A 12 7.28 5.56 0.74
CA LEU A 12 7.30 4.16 0.33
C LEU A 12 6.04 3.76 -0.45
N GLY A 13 4.86 4.20 0.01
CA GLY A 13 3.59 4.03 -0.70
C GLY A 13 3.59 4.72 -2.06
N MET A 14 4.10 5.95 -2.14
CA MET A 14 4.22 6.70 -3.41
C MET A 14 5.16 5.99 -4.40
N LEU A 15 6.31 5.50 -3.92
CA LEU A 15 7.30 4.80 -4.75
C LEU A 15 6.75 3.48 -5.29
N MET A 16 6.11 2.67 -4.43
CA MET A 16 5.42 1.45 -4.87
C MET A 16 4.24 1.75 -5.79
N GLY A 17 3.58 2.89 -5.59
CA GLY A 17 2.58 3.44 -6.50
C GLY A 17 3.12 3.60 -7.91
N VAL A 18 4.30 4.21 -8.08
CA VAL A 18 4.90 4.41 -9.42
C VAL A 18 5.12 3.07 -10.12
N PHE A 19 5.66 2.06 -9.43
CA PHE A 19 5.82 0.72 -9.99
C PHE A 19 4.46 0.08 -10.37
N CYS A 20 3.42 0.34 -9.57
CA CYS A 20 2.07 -0.15 -9.85
C CYS A 20 1.45 0.51 -11.09
N ILE A 21 1.64 1.82 -11.30
CA ILE A 21 1.19 2.52 -12.51
C ILE A 21 1.87 1.92 -13.73
N ILE A 22 3.19 1.75 -13.70
CA ILE A 22 3.95 1.22 -14.85
C ILE A 22 3.45 -0.18 -15.23
N GLY A 23 3.19 -1.05 -14.24
CA GLY A 23 2.66 -2.38 -14.50
C GLY A 23 1.21 -2.37 -15.03
N LEU A 24 0.41 -1.39 -14.59
CA LEU A 24 -0.99 -1.25 -15.01
C LEU A 24 -1.10 -0.62 -16.41
N SER A 25 -0.24 0.35 -16.74
CA SER A 25 -0.25 1.02 -18.04
C SER A 25 0.10 0.08 -19.19
N GLN A 26 0.95 -0.93 -18.96
CA GLN A 26 1.29 -1.96 -19.95
C GLN A 26 0.12 -2.86 -20.35
N ARG A 27 -0.95 -2.91 -19.55
CA ARG A 27 -2.12 -3.79 -19.76
C ARG A 27 -3.30 -3.07 -20.39
N ILE A 28 -3.23 -1.75 -20.46
CA ILE A 28 -4.29 -0.91 -21.01
C ILE A 28 -4.01 -0.68 -22.50
N PRO A 29 -4.97 -0.93 -23.41
CA PRO A 29 -4.76 -0.90 -24.87
C PRO A 29 -4.17 0.41 -25.42
N THR A 30 -4.38 1.54 -24.76
CA THR A 30 -3.88 2.86 -25.16
C THR A 30 -2.77 3.40 -24.24
N GLY A 31 -2.16 2.56 -23.39
CA GLY A 31 -1.01 2.94 -22.57
C GLY A 31 -1.26 4.08 -21.57
N GLY A 32 -2.53 4.46 -21.33
CA GLY A 32 -2.89 5.58 -20.46
C GLY A 32 -3.01 6.95 -21.15
N VAL A 33 -2.89 7.02 -22.48
CA VAL A 33 -2.96 8.29 -23.25
C VAL A 33 -4.38 8.85 -23.32
N ASP A 34 -5.40 8.00 -23.19
CA ASP A 34 -6.79 8.45 -23.08
C ASP A 34 -7.06 9.12 -21.72
N PRO A 35 -7.82 10.24 -21.67
CA PRO A 35 -8.14 10.93 -20.42
C PRO A 35 -8.79 10.03 -19.37
N SER A 36 -9.67 9.12 -19.77
CA SER A 36 -10.31 8.13 -18.87
C SER A 36 -9.30 7.16 -18.26
N ASN A 37 -8.32 6.72 -19.04
CA ASN A 37 -7.28 5.79 -18.59
C ASN A 37 -6.25 6.50 -17.70
N SER A 38 -6.01 7.79 -17.93
CA SER A 38 -5.14 8.59 -17.07
C SER A 38 -5.71 8.78 -15.65
N ILE A 39 -7.01 9.05 -15.53
CA ILE A 39 -7.70 9.17 -14.22
C ILE A 39 -7.65 7.84 -13.47
N TYR A 40 -7.82 6.73 -14.20
CA TYR A 40 -7.70 5.40 -13.63
C TYR A 40 -6.30 5.11 -13.06
N LEU A 41 -5.24 5.45 -13.81
CA LEU A 41 -3.84 5.29 -13.36
C LEU A 41 -3.53 6.19 -12.14
N TRP A 42 -4.04 7.41 -12.13
CA TRP A 42 -3.89 8.33 -10.98
C TRP A 42 -4.65 7.85 -9.75
N GLY A 43 -5.86 7.31 -9.93
CA GLY A 43 -6.63 6.67 -8.85
C GLY A 43 -5.87 5.47 -8.28
N ALA A 44 -5.33 4.61 -9.14
CA ALA A 44 -4.53 3.45 -8.75
C ALA A 44 -3.28 3.86 -7.96
N TRP A 45 -2.64 4.97 -8.32
CA TRP A 45 -1.52 5.54 -7.57
C TRP A 45 -1.93 6.12 -6.21
N TYR A 46 -3.00 6.93 -6.21
CA TYR A 46 -3.54 7.57 -5.01
C TYR A 46 -3.85 6.53 -3.92
N GLU A 47 -4.44 5.39 -4.28
CA GLU A 47 -4.69 4.29 -3.36
C GLU A 47 -3.42 3.73 -2.72
N ARG A 48 -2.28 3.73 -3.44
CA ARG A 48 -0.98 3.33 -2.86
C ARG A 48 -0.44 4.36 -1.87
N VAL A 49 -0.71 5.64 -2.12
CA VAL A 49 -0.41 6.71 -1.16
C VAL A 49 -1.26 6.53 0.10
N ILE A 50 -2.56 6.31 -0.05
CA ILE A 50 -3.49 6.06 1.07
C ILE A 50 -3.09 4.82 1.86
N MET A 51 -2.69 3.74 1.20
CA MET A 51 -2.14 2.56 1.87
C MET A 51 -0.90 2.89 2.73
N GLY A 52 0.02 3.70 2.20
CA GLY A 52 1.19 4.18 2.95
C GLY A 52 0.82 5.03 4.17
N VAL A 53 -0.21 5.88 4.04
CA VAL A 53 -0.78 6.66 5.15
C VAL A 53 -1.37 5.73 6.22
N MET A 54 -2.23 4.79 5.82
CA MET A 54 -2.88 3.83 6.73
C MET A 54 -1.86 2.98 7.50
N ILE A 55 -0.82 2.48 6.81
CA ILE A 55 0.25 1.70 7.45
C ILE A 55 1.07 2.57 8.41
N GLY A 56 1.28 3.84 8.07
CA GLY A 56 1.93 4.82 8.94
C GLY A 56 1.21 4.97 10.28
N PHE A 57 -0.12 5.11 10.23
CA PHE A 57 -0.97 5.16 11.43
C PHE A 57 -1.07 3.83 12.16
N ALA A 58 -0.96 2.70 11.45
CA ALA A 58 -1.11 1.37 12.02
C ALA A 58 0.04 0.91 12.93
N GLY A 59 1.01 1.76 13.25
CA GLY A 59 2.15 1.41 14.09
C GLY A 59 1.78 0.82 15.46
N GLU A 60 0.68 1.27 16.05
CA GLU A 60 0.18 0.80 17.36
C GLU A 60 -0.82 -0.36 17.26
N LEU A 61 -1.31 -0.68 16.06
CA LEU A 61 -2.21 -1.83 15.86
C LEU A 61 -1.42 -3.12 16.02
N VAL A 62 -1.64 -3.82 17.14
CA VAL A 62 -1.02 -5.12 17.45
C VAL A 62 -2.07 -6.21 17.21
N ILE A 63 -2.00 -6.90 16.06
CA ILE A 63 -2.96 -7.96 15.70
C ILE A 63 -2.69 -9.24 16.51
N PHE A 64 -1.41 -9.62 16.65
CA PHE A 64 -0.97 -10.66 17.58
C PHE A 64 -0.12 -10.07 18.71
N LYS A 65 -0.34 -10.52 19.96
CA LYS A 65 0.34 -10.11 21.21
C LYS A 65 1.88 -10.28 21.24
N SER A 66 2.51 -10.61 20.13
CA SER A 66 3.97 -10.59 19.97
C SER A 66 4.40 -9.33 19.23
N LYS A 67 4.79 -8.30 19.97
CA LYS A 67 5.27 -7.00 19.47
C LYS A 67 6.47 -7.07 18.51
N ARG A 68 7.11 -8.24 18.34
CA ARG A 68 8.41 -8.39 17.68
C ARG A 68 8.43 -9.27 16.43
N ASN A 69 7.31 -9.86 16.03
CA ASN A 69 7.31 -10.78 14.89
C ASN A 69 7.14 -10.04 13.55
N LEU A 70 8.12 -10.14 12.65
CA LEU A 70 8.04 -9.59 11.28
C LEU A 70 6.82 -10.13 10.52
N PHE A 71 6.40 -11.35 10.84
CA PHE A 71 5.18 -11.94 10.30
C PHE A 71 3.92 -11.16 10.69
N ASN A 72 3.85 -10.62 11.91
CA ASN A 72 2.72 -9.80 12.38
C ASN A 72 2.67 -8.46 11.64
N ALA A 73 3.83 -7.85 11.39
CA ALA A 73 3.93 -6.64 10.57
C ALA A 73 3.51 -6.90 9.12
N PHE A 74 3.95 -8.01 8.51
CA PHE A 74 3.50 -8.37 7.17
C PHE A 74 1.99 -8.58 7.11
N LEU A 75 1.42 -9.35 8.06
CA LEU A 75 -0.01 -9.64 8.09
C LEU A 75 -0.86 -8.39 8.29
N ARG A 76 -0.43 -7.47 9.17
CA ARG A 76 -1.09 -6.18 9.36
C ARG A 76 -1.05 -5.34 8.09
N GLY A 77 0.12 -5.20 7.48
CA GLY A 77 0.29 -4.51 6.20
C GLY A 77 -0.55 -5.14 5.09
N ALA A 78 -0.60 -6.47 5.01
CA ALA A 78 -1.39 -7.21 4.03
C ALA A 78 -2.90 -6.98 4.19
N ILE A 79 -3.41 -6.95 5.43
CA ILE A 79 -4.83 -6.65 5.71
C ILE A 79 -5.16 -5.20 5.31
N LEU A 80 -4.32 -4.23 5.68
CA LEU A 80 -4.52 -2.83 5.30
C LEU A 80 -4.41 -2.63 3.79
N GLY A 81 -3.47 -3.34 3.15
CA GLY A 81 -3.30 -3.37 1.70
C GLY A 81 -4.50 -3.97 0.97
N LEU A 82 -5.11 -5.00 1.56
CA LEU A 82 -6.35 -5.60 1.10
C LEU A 82 -7.51 -4.61 1.22
N PHE A 83 -7.67 -3.94 2.37
CA PHE A 83 -8.75 -2.97 2.59
C PHE A 83 -8.71 -1.80 1.62
N THR A 84 -7.54 -1.22 1.40
CA THR A 84 -7.35 -0.12 0.44
C THR A 84 -7.62 -0.59 -0.99
N SER A 85 -7.04 -1.72 -1.40
CA SER A 85 -7.25 -2.24 -2.75
C SER A 85 -8.69 -2.71 -3.01
N ALA A 86 -9.38 -3.20 -1.97
CA ALA A 86 -10.81 -3.52 -2.05
C ALA A 86 -11.64 -2.26 -2.26
N GLY A 87 -11.32 -1.16 -1.56
CA GLY A 87 -11.94 0.14 -1.77
C GLY A 87 -11.89 0.56 -3.24
N PHE A 88 -10.70 0.51 -3.85
CA PHE A 88 -10.55 0.80 -5.27
C PHE A 88 -11.35 -0.14 -6.17
N ALA A 89 -11.30 -1.46 -5.91
CA ALA A 89 -12.01 -2.47 -6.70
C ALA A 89 -13.54 -2.30 -6.65
N PHE A 90 -14.11 -1.84 -5.53
CA PHE A 90 -15.56 -1.58 -5.42
C PHE A 90 -16.05 -0.42 -6.29
N PHE A 91 -15.20 0.59 -6.52
CA PHE A 91 -15.55 1.74 -7.35
C PHE A 91 -15.26 1.53 -8.84
N GLN A 92 -14.64 0.40 -9.20
CA GLN A 92 -14.37 0.05 -10.59
C GLN A 92 -15.47 -0.80 -11.21
N GLN A 93 -15.63 -0.69 -12.53
CA GLN A 93 -16.50 -1.58 -13.32
C GLN A 93 -15.91 -2.98 -13.53
N PHE A 94 -14.59 -3.15 -13.35
CA PHE A 94 -13.87 -4.41 -13.53
C PHE A 94 -12.85 -4.61 -12.41
N ILE A 95 -12.76 -5.83 -11.88
CA ILE A 95 -11.80 -6.19 -10.84
C ILE A 95 -10.49 -6.64 -11.50
N ASP A 96 -9.42 -5.84 -11.33
CA ASP A 96 -8.08 -6.28 -11.68
C ASP A 96 -7.48 -7.08 -10.52
N LEU A 97 -7.50 -8.40 -10.67
CA LEU A 97 -6.98 -9.32 -9.65
C LEU A 97 -5.49 -9.11 -9.37
N THR A 98 -4.72 -8.67 -10.37
CA THR A 98 -3.29 -8.41 -10.19
C THR A 98 -3.09 -7.15 -9.37
N PHE A 99 -3.83 -6.07 -9.68
CA PHE A 99 -3.79 -4.85 -8.88
C PHE A 99 -4.16 -5.14 -7.41
N PHE A 100 -5.16 -5.99 -7.19
CA PHE A 100 -5.59 -6.39 -5.86
C PHE A 100 -4.50 -7.15 -5.10
N LEU A 101 -3.91 -8.19 -5.71
CA LEU A 101 -2.84 -8.99 -5.10
C LEU A 101 -1.57 -8.17 -4.82
N THR A 102 -1.18 -7.30 -5.76
CA THR A 102 -0.05 -6.39 -5.59
C THR A 102 -0.25 -5.49 -4.37
N GLY A 103 -1.49 -5.08 -4.08
CA GLY A 103 -1.79 -4.29 -2.89
C GLY A 103 -1.58 -5.02 -1.58
N ILE A 104 -1.91 -6.31 -1.52
CA ILE A 104 -1.64 -7.15 -0.35
C ILE A 104 -0.13 -7.27 -0.12
N ILE A 105 0.62 -7.57 -1.18
CA ILE A 105 2.07 -7.76 -1.12
C ILE A 105 2.77 -6.46 -0.74
N PHE A 106 2.48 -5.36 -1.44
CA PHE A 106 3.08 -4.06 -1.16
C PHE A 106 2.69 -3.52 0.21
N GLY A 107 1.45 -3.72 0.65
CA GLY A 107 1.05 -3.36 2.01
C GLY A 107 1.89 -4.07 3.06
N GLY A 108 2.10 -5.38 2.91
CA GLY A 108 2.96 -6.16 3.78
C GLY A 108 4.43 -5.68 3.78
N ILE A 109 4.98 -5.38 2.60
CA ILE A 109 6.36 -4.89 2.45
C ILE A 109 6.52 -3.51 3.11
N ILE A 110 5.61 -2.57 2.85
CA ILE A 110 5.66 -1.22 3.44
C ILE A 110 5.61 -1.32 4.97
N ASP A 111 4.77 -2.20 5.53
CA ASP A 111 4.67 -2.37 6.97
C ASP A 111 5.92 -3.01 7.58
N ILE A 112 6.54 -4.00 6.93
CA ILE A 112 7.83 -4.55 7.36
C ILE A 112 8.87 -3.45 7.44
N ILE A 113 9.03 -2.66 6.37
CA ILE A 113 10.04 -1.60 6.30
C ILE A 113 9.75 -0.52 7.34
N ALA A 114 8.49 -0.06 7.43
CA ALA A 114 8.06 0.94 8.41
C ALA A 114 8.26 0.45 9.86
N THR A 115 8.07 -0.85 10.11
CA THR A 115 8.34 -1.46 11.41
C THR A 115 9.84 -1.54 11.68
N PHE A 116 10.66 -1.89 10.69
CA PHE A 116 12.11 -1.94 10.81
C PHE A 116 12.70 -0.55 11.11
N VAL A 117 12.31 0.49 10.37
CA VAL A 117 12.75 1.88 10.59
C VAL A 117 12.29 2.41 11.95
N SER A 118 11.15 1.95 12.45
CA SER A 118 10.65 2.32 13.78
C SER A 118 11.34 1.60 14.94
N ARG A 119 12.15 0.56 14.70
CA ARG A 119 12.83 -0.21 15.77
C ARG A 119 13.87 0.60 16.55
N ASP A 120 14.29 1.75 16.04
CA ASP A 120 15.31 2.63 16.65
C ASP A 120 14.83 3.38 17.92
N LYS A 121 13.60 3.15 18.41
CA LYS A 121 13.06 3.81 19.62
C LYS A 121 12.21 2.87 20.50
N ILE A 122 12.73 1.69 20.82
CA ILE A 122 12.20 0.89 21.93
C ILE A 122 13.37 0.49 22.82
N ASP A 123 13.96 1.49 23.45
CA ASP A 123 14.69 1.38 24.71
C ASP A 123 13.81 2.00 25.81
#